data_AF-A0A4R1HYS9-F1
#
_entry.id   AF-A0A4R1HYS9-F1
#
_cell.length_a   1.000
_cell.length_b   1.000
_cell.length_c   1.000
_cell.angle_alpha   90.00
_cell.angle_beta   90.00
_cell.angle_gamma   90.00
#
_symmetry.space_group_name_H-M   'P 1'
#
loop_
_entity.id
_entity.type
_entity.pdbx_description
1 polymer ?
#
loop_
_entity_poly.entity_id
_entity_poly.type
_entity_poly.pdbx_seq_one_letter_code
_entity_poly.pdbx_strand_id
1 'polypeptide(L)'
;MDVDTIDERLALFLAMAAHAGVDLPAQIADAPQEVLAGAQRCLGCRNAPDCHRWFGAPATDAGAGDAPVPGFCRNAALFEAWKGDDAPSPAAG
;
A
#
# COMPACT_ATOMS: atom_id res chain seq x y z
N MET A 1 -9.98 -18.10 13.75
CA MET A 1 -8.91 -17.46 12.98
C MET A 1 -9.56 -17.14 11.67
N ASP A 2 -10.07 -15.92 11.50
CA ASP A 2 -10.61 -15.51 10.20
C ASP A 2 -9.43 -15.47 9.25
N VAL A 3 -9.47 -16.36 8.25
CA VAL A 3 -8.51 -16.37 7.17
C VAL A 3 -9.08 -15.41 6.15
N ASP A 4 -8.50 -14.21 6.05
CA ASP A 4 -8.92 -13.30 4.99
C ASP A 4 -8.69 -13.98 3.64
N THR A 5 -9.67 -13.86 2.77
CA THR A 5 -9.59 -14.36 1.40
C THR A 5 -8.54 -13.58 0.61
N ILE A 6 -8.09 -14.17 -0.50
CA ILE A 6 -7.18 -13.48 -1.44
C ILE A 6 -7.79 -12.15 -1.90
N ASP A 7 -9.10 -12.13 -2.16
CA ASP A 7 -9.83 -10.95 -2.61
C ASP A 7 -9.87 -9.85 -1.54
N GLU A 8 -10.14 -10.20 -0.28
CA GLU A 8 -10.10 -9.25 0.84
C GLU A 8 -8.71 -8.67 1.04
N ARG A 9 -7.66 -9.48 0.90
CA ARG A 9 -6.27 -9.01 0.99
C ARG A 9 -5.87 -8.10 -0.15
N LEU A 10 -6.33 -8.41 -1.37
CA LEU A 10 -6.12 -7.53 -2.50
C LEU A 10 -6.86 -6.21 -2.30
N ALA A 11 -8.12 -6.24 -1.88
CA ALA A 11 -8.90 -5.03 -1.60
C ALA A 11 -8.22 -4.16 -0.53
N LEU A 12 -7.69 -4.79 0.53
CA LEU A 12 -6.94 -4.12 1.59
C LEU A 12 -5.65 -3.48 1.06
N PHE A 13 -4.90 -4.18 0.21
CA PHE A 13 -3.71 -3.62 -0.44
C PHE A 13 -4.02 -2.38 -1.27
N LEU A 14 -5.07 -2.44 -2.09
CA LEU A 14 -5.53 -1.31 -2.92
C LEU A 14 -5.95 -0.13 -2.05
N ALA A 15 -6.72 -0.38 -0.99
CA ALA A 15 -7.16 0.65 -0.06
C ALA A 15 -5.97 1.33 0.64
N MET A 16 -4.93 0.56 1.01
CA MET A 16 -3.75 1.09 1.70
C MET A 16 -2.95 2.03 0.80
N ALA A 17 -2.76 1.63 -0.46
CA ALA A 17 -2.08 2.46 -1.43
C ALA A 17 -2.85 3.77 -1.70
N ALA A 18 -4.17 3.68 -1.91
CA ALA A 18 -5.01 4.84 -2.12
C ALA A 18 -4.99 5.79 -0.91
N HIS A 19 -5.04 5.25 0.32
CA HIS A 19 -4.98 6.04 1.53
C HIS A 19 -3.63 6.76 1.70
N ALA A 20 -2.54 6.10 1.27
CA ALA A 20 -1.19 6.65 1.23
C ALA A 20 -0.97 7.71 0.14
N GLY A 21 -1.96 7.95 -0.73
CA GLY A 21 -1.83 8.87 -1.87
C GLY A 21 -1.07 8.27 -3.07
N VAL A 22 -0.95 6.94 -3.15
CA VAL A 22 -0.27 6.26 -4.26
C VAL A 22 -1.23 6.05 -5.43
N ASP A 23 -0.82 6.49 -6.62
CA ASP A 23 -1.47 6.15 -7.89
C ASP A 23 -1.02 4.76 -8.37
N LEU A 24 -1.69 3.70 -7.88
CA LEU A 24 -1.37 2.33 -8.27
C LEU A 24 -1.45 2.07 -9.78
N PRO A 25 -2.46 2.56 -10.53
CA PRO A 25 -2.46 2.49 -11.98
C PRO A 25 -1.17 3.02 -12.64
N ALA A 26 -0.66 4.17 -12.17
CA ALA A 26 0.63 4.70 -12.64
C ALA A 26 1.78 3.76 -12.29
N GLN A 27 1.85 3.26 -11.05
CA GLN A 27 2.92 2.34 -10.64
C GLN A 27 2.86 0.99 -11.36
N ILE A 28 1.68 0.52 -11.77
CA ILE A 28 1.54 -0.69 -12.59
C ILE A 28 2.09 -0.45 -14.00
N ALA A 29 1.92 0.75 -14.55
CA ALA A 29 2.46 1.10 -15.85
C ALA A 29 3.99 1.25 -15.82
N ASP A 30 4.54 1.81 -14.75
CA ASP A 30 5.99 2.05 -14.60
C ASP A 30 6.75 0.81 -14.10
N ALA A 31 6.31 0.22 -12.98
CA ALA A 31 7.00 -0.84 -12.26
C ALA A 31 6.07 -2.03 -11.90
N PRO A 32 5.50 -2.75 -12.88
CA PRO A 32 4.51 -3.81 -12.63
C PRO A 32 5.03 -4.95 -11.74
N GLN A 33 6.34 -5.26 -11.80
CA GLN A 33 6.94 -6.29 -10.96
C GLN A 33 7.05 -5.86 -9.49
N GLU A 34 7.28 -4.58 -9.22
CA GLU A 34 7.32 -4.06 -7.85
C GLU A 34 5.93 -4.03 -7.23
N VAL A 35 4.91 -3.67 -8.02
CA VAL A 35 3.51 -3.75 -7.61
C VAL A 35 3.12 -5.19 -7.27
N LEU A 36 3.47 -6.15 -8.12
CA LEU A 36 3.22 -7.57 -7.85
C LEU A 36 3.93 -8.03 -6.57
N ALA A 37 5.20 -7.67 -6.39
CA ALA A 37 5.95 -8.01 -5.18
C ALA A 37 5.32 -7.38 -3.91
N GLY A 38 4.80 -6.15 -4.02
CA GLY A 38 4.04 -5.48 -2.96
C GLY A 38 2.76 -6.21 -2.59
N ALA A 39 1.97 -6.61 -3.59
CA ALA A 39 0.75 -7.38 -3.40
C ALA A 39 1.04 -8.74 -2.74
N GLN A 40 2.08 -9.46 -3.20
CA GLN A 40 2.51 -10.73 -2.60
C GLN A 40 2.95 -10.58 -1.14
N ARG A 41 3.68 -9.51 -0.80
CA ARG A 41 4.04 -9.21 0.60
C ARG A 41 2.81 -8.97 1.48
N CYS A 42 1.78 -8.33 0.93
CA CYS A 42 0.52 -8.07 1.61
C CYS A 42 -0.28 -9.37 1.83
N LEU A 43 -0.40 -10.21 0.80
CA LEU A 43 -1.06 -11.52 0.85
C LEU A 43 -0.43 -12.44 1.91
N GLY A 44 0.90 -12.43 2.04
CA GLY A 44 1.61 -13.21 3.06
C GLY A 44 1.65 -12.58 4.46
N CYS A 45 1.08 -11.39 4.66
CA CYS A 45 1.15 -10.67 5.94
C CYS A 45 0.13 -11.21 6.94
N ARG A 46 0.50 -11.41 8.21
CA ARG A 46 -0.40 -11.92 9.26
C ARG A 46 -1.16 -10.83 10.03
N ASN A 47 -0.98 -9.56 9.67
CA ASN A 47 -1.49 -8.41 10.43
C ASN A 47 -2.77 -7.79 9.85
N ALA A 48 -3.58 -8.49 9.05
CA ALA A 48 -4.84 -7.93 8.54
C ALA A 48 -5.77 -7.37 9.62
N PRO A 49 -5.96 -8.04 10.78
CA PRO A 49 -6.81 -7.48 11.82
C PRO A 49 -6.38 -6.09 12.26
N ASP A 50 -5.07 -5.81 12.25
CA ASP A 50 -4.54 -4.49 12.60
C ASP A 50 -4.71 -3.49 11.46
N CYS A 51 -4.61 -3.93 10.20
CA CYS A 51 -4.98 -3.09 9.05
C CYS A 51 -6.45 -2.68 9.11
N HIS A 52 -7.37 -3.62 9.38
CA HIS A 52 -8.80 -3.33 9.47
C HIS A 52 -9.13 -2.37 10.62
N ARG A 53 -8.48 -2.53 11.78
CA ARG A 53 -8.61 -1.58 12.90
C ARG A 53 -8.10 -0.20 12.54
N TRP A 54 -6.97 -0.13 11.85
CA TRP A 54 -6.39 1.13 11.40
C TRP A 54 -7.32 1.85 10.40
N PHE A 55 -7.89 1.13 9.42
CA PHE A 55 -8.88 1.69 8.50
C PHE A 55 -10.22 2.06 9.14
N GLY A 56 -10.67 1.27 10.11
CA GLY A 56 -11.94 1.47 10.80
C GLY A 56 -11.86 2.50 11.92
N ALA A 57 -10.66 2.93 12.31
CA ALA A 57 -10.50 4.05 13.23
C ALA A 57 -10.97 5.34 12.52
N PRO A 58 -11.72 6.22 13.19
CA PRO A 58 -12.07 7.52 12.62
C PRO A 58 -10.77 8.19 12.20
N ALA A 59 -10.65 8.45 10.89
CA ALA A 59 -9.43 8.95 10.29
C ALA A 59 -8.91 10.12 11.11
N THR A 60 -7.68 10.00 11.61
CA THR A 60 -6.89 11.13 12.07
C THR A 60 -7.01 12.23 11.02
N ASP A 61 -7.21 13.49 11.42
CA ASP A 61 -7.62 14.67 10.64
C ASP A 61 -6.91 14.96 9.27
N ALA A 62 -5.99 14.12 8.83
CA ALA A 62 -5.50 14.04 7.46
C ALA A 62 -6.59 13.46 6.54
N GLY A 63 -7.01 14.24 5.54
CA GLY A 63 -7.91 13.76 4.49
C GLY A 63 -7.36 12.52 3.77
N ALA A 64 -8.26 11.73 3.18
CA ALA A 64 -7.87 10.60 2.34
C ALA A 64 -6.89 11.06 1.25
N GLY A 65 -5.74 10.37 1.14
CA GLY A 65 -4.70 10.68 0.15
C GLY A 65 -3.42 11.29 0.73
N ASP A 66 -3.35 11.56 2.03
CA ASP A 66 -2.12 12.10 2.65
C ASP A 66 -1.74 11.48 4.00
N ALA A 67 -2.51 10.50 4.46
CA ALA A 67 -2.27 9.89 5.75
C ALA A 67 -1.12 8.85 5.67
N PRO A 68 -0.18 8.89 6.62
CA PRO A 68 0.92 7.94 6.64
C PRO A 68 0.39 6.53 6.85
N VAL A 69 0.94 5.59 6.10
CA VAL A 69 0.66 4.17 6.30
C VAL A 69 1.18 3.73 7.68
N PRO A 70 0.49 2.80 8.35
CA PRO A 70 0.85 2.41 9.71
C PRO A 70 2.21 1.72 9.70
N GLY A 71 3.03 1.99 10.73
CA GLY A 71 4.41 1.47 10.82
C GLY A 71 4.52 -0.06 10.88
N PHE A 72 3.42 -0.78 11.15
CA PHE A 72 3.39 -2.25 11.07
C PHE A 72 3.21 -2.79 9.63
N CYS A 73 2.87 -1.93 8.67
CA CYS A 73 2.66 -2.32 7.28
C CYS A 73 3.98 -2.72 6.63
N ARG A 74 4.06 -3.95 6.10
CA ARG A 74 5.25 -4.46 5.39
C ARG A 74 5.56 -3.72 4.08
N ASN A 75 4.61 -2.96 3.56
CA ASN A 75 4.77 -2.13 2.38
C ASN A 75 4.92 -0.65 2.73
N ALA A 76 5.11 -0.28 4.01
CA ALA A 76 5.18 1.12 4.41
C ALA A 76 6.22 1.90 3.61
N ALA A 77 7.47 1.42 3.59
CA ALA A 77 8.55 2.06 2.84
C ALA A 77 8.30 2.11 1.32
N LEU A 78 7.61 1.10 0.76
CA LEU A 78 7.25 1.06 -0.66
C LEU A 78 6.24 2.16 -0.99
N PHE A 79 5.20 2.30 -0.18
CA PHE A 79 4.18 3.32 -0.39
C PHE A 79 4.72 4.73 -0.19
N GLU A 80 5.61 4.94 0.79
CA GLU A 80 6.29 6.23 0.96
C GLU A 80 7.19 6.58 -0.24
N ALA A 81 7.89 5.59 -0.81
CA ALA A 81 8.69 5.81 -2.02
C ALA A 81 7.82 6.25 -3.20
N TRP A 82 6.69 5.57 -3.43
CA TRP A 82 5.76 5.89 -4.53
C TRP A 82 4.96 7.17 -4.30
N LYS A 83 4.71 7.56 -3.04
CA LYS A 83 4.15 8.87 -2.70
C LYS A 83 5.12 10.00 -3.07
N GLY A 84 6.42 9.70 -3.06
CA GLY A 84 7.52 10.64 -3.24
C GLY A 84 8.07 10.76 -4.67
N ASP A 85 7.46 10.15 -5.69
CA ASP A 85 8.00 10.25 -7.06
C ASP A 85 7.98 11.71 -7.58
N ASP A 86 9.05 12.42 -7.95
CA ASP A 86 10.51 12.17 -8.04
C ASP A 86 10.97 10.70 -8.12
N ALA A 87 10.43 9.99 -9.11
CA ALA A 87 10.93 8.69 -9.50
C ALA A 87 12.41 8.82 -9.86
N PRO A 88 13.32 7.91 -9.43
CA PRO A 88 14.67 7.90 -9.94
C PRO A 88 14.62 7.67 -11.45
N SER A 89 14.88 8.75 -12.20
CA SER A 89 15.11 8.72 -13.64
C SER A 89 16.07 7.57 -13.96
N PRO A 90 15.74 6.66 -14.90
CA PRO A 90 16.68 5.64 -15.31
C PRO A 90 17.89 6.36 -15.92
N ALA A 91 19.00 6.33 -15.19
CA ALA A 91 20.27 6.87 -15.64
C ALA A 91 20.57 6.35 -17.04
N ALA A 92 20.82 7.29 -17.96
CA ALA A 92 21.32 7.00 -19.29
C ALA A 92 22.61 6.16 -19.18
N GLY A 93 22.57 4.97 -19.79
CA GLY A 93 23.71 4.08 -20.00
C GLY A 93 23.61 3.47 -21.38
#